data_AF-A0A9X2YL81-F1
#
_entry.id   AF-A0A9X2YL81-F1
#
_cell.length_a   1.000
_cell.length_b   1.000
_cell.length_c   1.000
_cell.angle_alpha   90.00
_cell.angle_beta   90.00
_cell.angle_gamma   90.00
#
_symmetry.space_group_name_H-M   'P 1'
#
loop_
_entity.id
_entity.type
_entity.pdbx_description
1 polymer ?
#
loop_
_entity_poly.entity_id
_entity_poly.type
_entity_poly.pdbx_seq_one_letter_code
_entity_poly.pdbx_strand_id
1 'polypeptide(L)'
;MTITATVLRIGDRGEDVRQMQARFNRDYPAYSKLATDGDFGPKTEAVVREFERRSGLDDDGVAGPEVLVRLGLTLHNGEDKTCGDGLFVSPSTSCEFAANVRAAWFSAPFVEGEIQAFSPATHQTYTMACVQSRDGVITCRGGNNAVVSFLP
;
A
#
# COMPACT_ATOMS: atom_id res chain seq x y z
N MET A 1 14.64 4.09 -18.53
CA MET A 1 14.40 3.51 -17.20
C MET A 1 13.35 2.43 -17.38
N THR A 2 13.73 1.16 -17.28
CA THR A 2 12.81 0.03 -17.30
C THR A 2 12.07 -0.01 -15.97
N ILE A 3 10.76 0.17 -15.99
CA ILE A 3 9.90 -0.01 -14.82
C ILE A 3 9.83 -1.53 -14.59
N THR A 4 10.59 -2.05 -13.63
CA THR A 4 10.37 -3.39 -13.09
C THR A 4 9.04 -3.35 -12.37
N ALA A 5 7.99 -3.82 -13.03
CA ALA A 5 6.64 -3.79 -12.48
C ALA A 5 6.53 -4.76 -11.29
N THR A 6 5.91 -4.31 -10.19
CA THR A 6 5.67 -5.15 -9.01
C THR A 6 4.85 -6.37 -9.40
N VAL A 7 5.31 -7.55 -8.97
CA VAL A 7 4.66 -8.84 -9.18
C VAL A 7 4.55 -9.52 -7.83
N LEU A 8 3.34 -9.86 -7.41
CA LEU A 8 3.10 -10.62 -6.19
C LEU A 8 2.76 -12.07 -6.53
N ARG A 9 3.39 -13.02 -5.83
CA ARG A 9 3.24 -14.46 -6.07
C ARG A 9 3.43 -15.25 -4.78
N ILE A 10 3.18 -16.55 -4.86
CA ILE A 10 3.31 -17.45 -3.72
C ILE A 10 4.66 -17.30 -3.00
N GLY A 11 4.60 -17.20 -1.68
CA GLY A 11 5.75 -17.00 -0.82
C GLY A 11 6.11 -15.53 -0.55
N ASP A 12 5.59 -14.58 -1.34
CA ASP A 12 5.74 -13.15 -1.05
C ASP A 12 4.98 -12.78 0.21
N ARG A 13 5.50 -11.79 0.94
CA ARG A 13 4.92 -11.32 2.20
C ARG A 13 5.05 -9.81 2.31
N GLY A 14 4.10 -9.19 3.00
CA GLY A 14 4.11 -7.76 3.30
C GLY A 14 2.79 -7.08 3.02
N GLU A 15 2.80 -5.75 3.09
CA GLU A 15 1.58 -4.96 2.97
C GLU A 15 0.99 -4.97 1.56
N ASP A 16 1.81 -5.08 0.52
CA ASP A 16 1.31 -5.20 -0.85
C ASP A 16 0.38 -6.41 -0.99
N VAL A 17 0.78 -7.54 -0.39
CA VAL A 17 -0.05 -8.74 -0.31
C VAL A 17 -1.28 -8.47 0.56
N ARG A 18 -1.13 -7.79 1.70
CA ARG A 18 -2.25 -7.48 2.61
C ARG A 18 -3.29 -6.59 1.94
N GLN A 19 -2.88 -5.53 1.25
CA GLN A 19 -3.72 -4.63 0.48
C GLN A 19 -4.42 -5.38 -0.64
N MET A 20 -3.70 -6.24 -1.37
CA MET A 20 -4.30 -7.07 -2.39
C MET A 20 -5.36 -8.03 -1.82
N GLN A 21 -5.05 -8.73 -0.72
CA GLN A 21 -5.99 -9.60 -0.01
C GLN A 21 -7.23 -8.82 0.47
N ALA A 22 -7.05 -7.64 1.04
CA ALA A 22 -8.14 -6.79 1.52
C ALA A 22 -9.02 -6.30 0.37
N ARG A 23 -8.39 -5.90 -0.74
CA ARG A 23 -9.06 -5.48 -1.97
C ARG A 23 -9.89 -6.60 -2.57
N PHE A 24 -9.33 -7.81 -2.65
CA PHE A 24 -10.05 -8.98 -3.11
C PHE A 24 -11.27 -9.29 -2.25
N ASN A 25 -11.11 -9.30 -0.93
CA ASN A 25 -12.22 -9.54 -0.01
C ASN A 25 -13.34 -8.50 -0.13
N ARG A 26 -12.98 -7.23 -0.33
CA ARG A 26 -13.94 -6.13 -0.43
C ARG A 26 -14.68 -6.10 -1.76
N ASP A 27 -13.94 -6.20 -2.87
CA ASP A 27 -14.49 -6.00 -4.22
C ASP A 27 -15.04 -7.31 -4.81
N TYR A 28 -14.57 -8.46 -4.33
CA TYR A 28 -14.96 -9.79 -4.83
C TYR A 28 -15.39 -10.77 -3.71
N PRO A 29 -16.30 -10.36 -2.80
CA PRO A 29 -16.69 -11.17 -1.64
C PRO A 29 -17.40 -12.49 -2.00
N ALA A 30 -17.87 -12.62 -3.25
CA ALA A 30 -18.50 -13.83 -3.76
C ALA A 30 -17.54 -15.04 -3.77
N TYR A 31 -16.24 -14.81 -3.95
CA TYR A 31 -15.23 -15.88 -4.02
C TYR A 31 -13.93 -15.59 -3.27
N SER A 32 -13.71 -14.37 -2.79
CA SER A 32 -12.58 -14.05 -1.91
C SER A 32 -12.97 -14.07 -0.44
N LYS A 33 -12.30 -14.92 0.34
CA LYS A 33 -12.41 -15.03 1.81
C LYS A 33 -11.03 -15.26 2.42
N LEU A 34 -10.10 -14.35 2.10
CA LEU A 34 -8.71 -14.43 2.50
C LEU A 34 -8.53 -13.89 3.92
N ALA A 35 -7.54 -14.42 4.64
CA ALA A 35 -6.96 -13.68 5.73
C ALA A 35 -6.19 -12.50 5.13
N THR A 36 -6.30 -11.31 5.71
CA THR A 36 -5.52 -10.12 5.35
C THR A 36 -4.27 -10.07 6.22
N ASP A 37 -3.50 -11.15 6.23
CA ASP A 37 -2.30 -11.33 7.04
C ASP A 37 -1.05 -10.73 6.37
N GLY A 38 -1.11 -10.53 5.05
CA GLY A 38 0.03 -10.12 4.24
C GLY A 38 0.89 -11.29 3.79
N ASP A 39 0.43 -12.53 3.90
CA ASP A 39 1.14 -13.72 3.41
C ASP A 39 0.51 -14.25 2.12
N PHE A 40 1.28 -14.29 1.03
CA PHE A 40 0.79 -14.82 -0.24
C PHE A 40 0.89 -16.35 -0.20
N GLY A 41 -0.08 -16.97 0.46
CA GLY A 41 -0.19 -18.41 0.58
C GLY A 41 -1.07 -19.05 -0.52
N PRO A 42 -1.24 -20.38 -0.48
CA PRO A 42 -2.03 -21.12 -1.49
C PRO A 42 -3.49 -20.64 -1.62
N LYS A 43 -4.08 -20.09 -0.56
CA LYS A 43 -5.43 -19.51 -0.61
C LYS A 43 -5.46 -18.21 -1.40
N THR A 44 -4.46 -17.34 -1.20
CA THR A 44 -4.30 -16.09 -1.96
C THR A 44 -4.08 -16.39 -3.43
N GLU A 45 -3.20 -17.35 -3.74
CA GLU A 45 -2.99 -17.82 -5.11
C GLU A 45 -4.29 -18.32 -5.75
N ALA A 46 -5.08 -19.14 -5.05
CA ALA A 46 -6.34 -19.65 -5.58
C ALA A 46 -7.34 -18.53 -5.92
N VAL A 47 -7.39 -17.45 -5.13
CA VAL A 47 -8.23 -16.27 -5.42
C VAL A 47 -7.70 -15.47 -6.59
N VAL A 48 -6.38 -15.29 -6.70
CA VAL A 48 -5.74 -14.62 -7.84
C VAL A 48 -6.05 -15.37 -9.13
N ARG A 49 -5.87 -16.69 -9.14
CA ARG A 49 -6.23 -17.56 -10.26
C ARG A 49 -7.70 -17.47 -10.65
N GLU A 50 -8.60 -17.43 -9.66
CA GLU A 50 -10.03 -17.27 -9.92
C GLU A 50 -10.36 -15.91 -10.53
N PHE A 51 -9.68 -14.86 -10.07
CA PHE A 51 -9.80 -13.53 -10.64
C PHE A 51 -9.28 -13.46 -12.08
N GLU A 52 -8.12 -14.08 -12.36
CA GLU A 52 -7.53 -14.18 -13.69
C GLU A 52 -8.49 -14.87 -14.67
N ARG A 53 -9.00 -16.05 -14.30
CA ARG A 53 -9.99 -16.79 -15.12
C ARG A 53 -11.24 -15.96 -15.41
N ARG A 54 -11.76 -15.24 -14.42
CA ARG A 54 -12.96 -14.39 -14.57
C ARG A 54 -12.68 -13.12 -15.38
N SER A 55 -11.44 -12.66 -15.38
CA SER A 55 -11.01 -11.44 -16.07
C SER A 55 -10.47 -11.70 -17.48
N GLY A 56 -10.34 -12.97 -17.88
CA GLY A 56 -9.76 -13.37 -19.17
C GLY A 56 -8.25 -13.17 -19.24
N LEU A 57 -7.56 -13.23 -18.09
CA LEU A 57 -6.11 -13.16 -17.98
C LEU A 57 -5.51 -14.58 -17.96
N ASP A 58 -4.19 -14.67 -18.10
CA ASP A 58 -3.46 -15.92 -17.91
C ASP A 58 -3.64 -16.43 -16.47
N ASP A 59 -4.08 -17.68 -16.31
CA ASP A 59 -4.25 -18.35 -15.01
C ASP A 59 -2.88 -18.88 -14.54
N ASP A 60 -1.98 -17.97 -14.18
CA ASP A 60 -0.64 -18.30 -13.68
C ASP A 60 -0.54 -18.15 -12.15
N GLY A 61 -1.56 -17.57 -11.50
CA GLY A 61 -1.64 -17.36 -10.06
C GLY A 61 -0.73 -16.25 -9.56
N VAL A 62 -0.35 -15.34 -10.45
CA VAL A 62 0.59 -14.26 -10.19
C VAL A 62 -0.14 -12.93 -10.35
N ALA A 63 -0.19 -12.16 -9.27
CA ALA A 63 -0.70 -10.80 -9.32
C ALA A 63 0.35 -9.85 -9.90
N GLY A 64 0.49 -9.92 -11.22
CA GLY A 64 1.26 -8.99 -12.04
C GLY A 64 0.51 -7.69 -12.34
N PRO A 65 1.06 -6.83 -13.19
CA PRO A 65 0.55 -5.49 -13.43
C PRO A 65 -0.89 -5.46 -13.91
N GLU A 66 -1.30 -6.42 -14.76
CA GLU A 66 -2.67 -6.50 -15.27
C GLU A 66 -3.68 -6.80 -14.16
N VAL A 67 -3.35 -7.76 -13.28
CA VAL A 67 -4.17 -8.08 -12.10
C VAL A 67 -4.27 -6.87 -11.18
N LEU A 68 -3.13 -6.24 -10.85
CA LEU A 68 -3.08 -5.11 -9.92
C LEU A 68 -3.84 -3.89 -10.46
N VAL A 69 -3.66 -3.54 -11.74
CA VAL A 69 -4.40 -2.46 -12.40
C VAL A 69 -5.89 -2.75 -12.40
N ARG A 70 -6.30 -3.99 -12.65
CA ARG A 70 -7.71 -4.39 -12.67
C ARG A 70 -8.35 -4.35 -11.28
N LEU A 71 -7.57 -4.62 -10.24
CA LEU A 71 -7.94 -4.39 -8.85
C LEU A 71 -7.97 -2.91 -8.47
N GLY A 72 -7.50 -2.00 -9.33
CA GLY A 72 -7.32 -0.60 -9.01
C GLY A 72 -6.26 -0.37 -7.93
N LEU A 73 -5.28 -1.28 -7.85
CA LEU A 73 -4.10 -1.16 -7.02
C LEU A 73 -2.98 -0.63 -7.89
N THR A 74 -2.48 0.55 -7.50
CA THR A 74 -1.17 1.01 -7.99
C THR A 74 -0.19 0.64 -6.91
N LEU A 75 0.26 -0.62 -6.91
CA LEU A 75 1.38 -1.01 -6.06
C LEU A 75 2.59 -0.31 -6.65
N HIS A 76 2.94 0.84 -6.09
CA HIS A 76 4.18 1.51 -6.40
C HIS A 76 5.30 0.48 -6.16
N ASN A 77 6.26 0.40 -7.11
CA ASN A 77 7.37 -0.55 -7.14
C ASN A 77 7.75 -0.98 -5.72
N GLY A 78 7.79 -2.29 -5.44
CA GLY A 78 8.08 -2.94 -4.15
C GLY A 78 9.38 -2.47 -3.47
N GLU A 79 9.34 -1.22 -3.07
CA GLU A 79 10.41 -0.33 -2.66
C GLU A 79 9.87 0.51 -1.47
N ASP A 80 8.56 0.36 -1.16
CA ASP A 80 7.97 0.89 0.06
C ASP A 80 8.54 0.14 1.28
N LYS A 81 9.27 0.87 2.11
CA LYS A 81 9.84 0.38 3.37
C LYS A 81 8.74 0.31 4.43
N THR A 82 8.61 -0.85 5.09
CA THR A 82 7.74 -0.98 6.26
C THR A 82 8.47 -0.50 7.51
N CYS A 83 7.80 0.34 8.31
CA CYS A 83 8.39 0.96 9.49
C CYS A 83 7.85 0.43 10.82
N GLY A 84 7.02 -0.62 10.80
CA GLY A 84 6.26 -1.09 11.96
C GLY A 84 4.94 -0.33 12.11
N ASP A 85 4.02 -0.84 12.95
CA ASP A 85 2.74 -0.19 13.32
C ASP A 85 1.84 0.22 12.14
N GLY A 86 1.88 -0.53 11.04
CA GLY A 86 1.08 -0.24 9.85
C GLY A 86 1.53 1.01 9.09
N LEU A 87 2.79 1.43 9.25
CA LEU A 87 3.39 2.57 8.58
C LEU A 87 4.23 2.15 7.37
N PHE A 88 3.87 2.68 6.20
CA PHE A 88 4.48 2.37 4.89
C PHE A 88 5.04 3.63 4.28
N VAL A 89 6.25 3.55 3.75
CA VAL A 89 6.97 4.74 3.30
C VAL A 89 7.71 4.49 2.01
N SER A 90 7.82 5.48 1.14
CA SER A 90 8.64 5.36 -0.08
C SER A 90 10.13 5.10 0.25
N PRO A 91 10.94 4.56 -0.68
CA PRO A 91 12.35 4.21 -0.44
C PRO A 91 13.21 5.36 0.10
N SER A 92 12.90 6.57 -0.36
CA SER A 92 13.58 7.81 0.02
C SER A 92 13.15 8.34 1.39
N THR A 93 12.16 7.71 2.02
CA THR A 93 11.58 8.16 3.27
C THR A 93 12.12 7.36 4.46
N SER A 94 12.61 8.07 5.48
CA SER A 94 13.02 7.42 6.72
C SER A 94 11.81 7.06 7.59
N CYS A 95 11.92 5.97 8.35
CA CYS A 95 10.84 5.54 9.25
C CYS A 95 10.56 6.55 10.35
N GLU A 96 11.59 7.24 10.84
CA GLU A 96 11.44 8.29 11.84
C GLU A 96 10.65 9.48 11.27
N PHE A 97 10.94 9.88 10.03
CA PHE A 97 10.16 10.93 9.37
C PHE A 97 8.70 10.53 9.21
N ALA A 98 8.44 9.29 8.80
CA ALA A 98 7.08 8.80 8.66
C ALA A 98 6.33 8.69 9.99
N ALA A 99 7.01 8.37 11.09
CA ALA A 99 6.41 8.39 12.43
C ALA A 99 5.98 9.82 12.81
N ASN A 100 6.81 10.82 12.49
CA ASN A 100 6.47 12.23 12.68
C ASN A 100 5.29 12.66 11.79
N VAL A 101 5.21 12.18 10.55
CA VAL A 101 4.07 12.40 9.65
C VAL A 101 2.78 11.83 10.23
N ARG A 102 2.81 10.58 10.73
CA ARG A 102 1.66 9.94 11.38
C ARG A 102 1.23 10.70 12.63
N ALA A 103 2.17 11.10 13.49
CA ALA A 103 1.87 11.89 14.69
C ALA A 103 1.25 13.26 14.35
N ALA A 104 1.81 13.95 13.34
CA ALA A 104 1.29 15.24 12.89
C ALA A 104 -0.14 15.12 12.37
N TRP A 105 -0.46 14.07 11.61
CA TRP A 105 -1.83 13.80 11.16
C TRP A 105 -2.83 13.66 12.32
N PHE A 106 -2.51 12.85 13.34
CA PHE A 106 -3.42 12.68 14.49
C PHE A 106 -3.58 13.94 15.37
N SER A 107 -2.63 14.88 15.26
CA SER A 107 -2.73 16.19 15.94
C SER A 107 -3.47 17.25 15.12
N ALA A 108 -3.76 16.98 13.85
CA ALA A 108 -4.37 17.95 12.95
C ALA A 108 -5.87 18.09 13.23
N PRO A 109 -6.43 19.32 13.19
CA PRO A 109 -7.85 19.56 13.44
C PRO A 109 -8.76 19.22 12.25
N PHE A 110 -8.25 18.52 11.22
CA PHE A 110 -8.95 18.25 9.96
C PHE A 110 -8.77 16.79 9.49
N VAL A 111 -9.74 16.31 8.71
CA VAL A 111 -9.77 14.95 8.15
C VAL A 111 -9.07 14.82 6.79
N GLU A 112 -8.77 15.94 6.12
CA GLU A 112 -7.98 16.05 4.89
C GLU A 112 -7.33 17.44 4.85
N GLY A 113 -6.07 17.54 4.42
CA GLY A 113 -5.36 18.81 4.39
C GLY A 113 -3.84 18.68 4.41
N GLU A 114 -3.16 19.83 4.60
CA GLU A 114 -1.70 19.89 4.67
C GLU A 114 -1.23 19.86 6.13
N ILE A 115 -0.34 18.92 6.45
CA ILE A 115 0.34 18.85 7.75
C ILE A 115 1.80 19.29 7.60
N GLN A 116 2.41 19.71 8.70
CA GLN A 116 3.85 19.92 8.76
C GLN A 116 4.51 18.80 9.57
N ALA A 117 5.55 18.19 9.01
CA ALA A 117 6.31 17.13 9.66
C ALA A 117 7.81 17.42 9.62
N PHE A 118 8.49 17.26 10.75
CA PHE A 118 9.93 17.41 10.84
C PHE A 118 10.66 16.11 10.46
N SER A 119 11.68 16.22 9.60
CA SER A 119 12.58 15.13 9.23
C SER A 119 13.88 15.18 10.03
N PRO A 120 14.14 14.20 10.92
CA PRO A 120 15.41 14.12 11.65
C PRO A 120 16.61 13.95 10.73
N ALA A 121 16.44 13.25 9.60
CA ALA A 121 17.52 12.99 8.65
C ALA A 121 18.03 14.27 7.96
N THR A 122 17.13 15.18 7.59
CA THR A 122 17.48 16.40 6.87
C THR A 122 17.48 17.66 7.75
N HIS A 123 17.04 17.55 9.00
CA HIS A 123 16.84 18.66 9.94
C HIS A 123 15.92 19.76 9.38
N GLN A 124 14.94 19.37 8.56
CA GLN A 124 13.99 20.29 7.92
C GLN A 124 12.55 19.87 8.21
N THR A 125 11.65 20.86 8.19
CA THR A 125 10.20 20.63 8.24
C THR A 125 9.64 20.64 6.82
N TYR A 126 8.89 19.61 6.46
CA TYR A 126 8.23 19.49 5.18
C TYR A 126 6.72 19.61 5.33
N THR A 127 6.10 20.25 4.33
CA THR A 127 4.65 20.20 4.14
C THR A 127 4.28 18.91 3.43
N MET A 128 3.31 18.19 3.97
CA MET A 128 2.76 16.96 3.42
C MET A 128 1.26 17.15 3.18
N ALA A 129 0.81 16.88 1.96
CA ALA A 129 -0.61 16.82 1.63
C ALA A 129 -1.14 15.43 1.94
N CYS A 130 -2.12 15.34 2.82
CA CYS A 130 -2.65 14.08 3.32
C CYS A 130 -4.14 13.93 2.97
N VAL A 131 -4.51 12.74 2.50
CA VAL A 131 -5.88 12.38 2.13
C VAL A 131 -6.26 11.08 2.81
N GLN A 132 -7.52 10.99 3.24
CA GLN A 132 -8.08 9.75 3.78
C GLN A 132 -8.91 9.07 2.70
N SER A 133 -8.48 7.88 2.28
CA SER A 133 -9.23 7.06 1.33
C SER A 133 -10.52 6.54 1.97
N ARG A 134 -11.51 6.18 1.14
CA ARG A 134 -12.77 5.56 1.59
C ARG A 134 -12.57 4.27 2.40
N ASP A 135 -11.42 3.64 2.20
CA ASP A 135 -10.98 2.42 2.89
C ASP A 135 -10.32 2.70 4.26
N GLY A 136 -10.32 3.95 4.71
CA GLY A 136 -9.74 4.38 5.98
C GLY A 136 -8.23 4.64 5.92
N VAL A 137 -7.54 4.17 4.86
CA VAL A 137 -6.10 4.41 4.66
C VAL A 137 -5.81 5.89 4.49
N ILE A 138 -4.88 6.40 5.29
CA ILE A 138 -4.36 7.77 5.19
C ILE A 138 -3.09 7.73 4.36
N THR A 139 -3.00 8.60 3.36
CA THR A 139 -1.81 8.73 2.51
C THR A 139 -1.37 10.18 2.47
N CYS A 140 -0.16 10.42 2.95
CA CYS A 140 0.52 11.71 2.97
C CYS A 140 1.61 11.75 1.90
N ARG A 141 1.61 12.79 1.07
CA ARG A 141 2.60 13.01 0.00
C ARG A 141 3.20 14.41 0.10
N GLY A 142 4.52 14.54 0.00
CA GLY A 142 5.20 15.83 0.12
C GLY A 142 6.70 15.68 0.19
N GLY A 143 7.43 16.78 0.44
CA GLY A 143 8.88 16.77 0.71
C GLY A 143 9.74 15.83 -0.14
N ASN A 144 10.16 16.27 -1.34
CA ASN A 144 11.04 15.50 -2.24
C ASN A 144 10.49 14.11 -2.63
N ASN A 145 9.20 14.02 -2.96
CA ASN A 145 8.50 12.78 -3.32
C ASN A 145 8.42 11.75 -2.19
N ALA A 146 8.42 12.18 -0.93
CA ALA A 146 8.10 11.31 0.18
C ALA A 146 6.62 10.90 0.10
N VAL A 147 6.37 9.61 0.28
CA VAL A 147 5.03 9.04 0.41
C VAL A 147 5.01 8.29 1.73
N VAL A 148 3.99 8.56 2.55
CA VAL A 148 3.77 7.90 3.83
C VAL A 148 2.31 7.47 3.89
N SER A 149 2.06 6.18 4.11
CA SER A 149 0.72 5.61 4.21
C SER A 149 0.56 4.85 5.52
N PHE A 150 -0.60 4.99 6.16
CA PHE A 150 -0.91 4.27 7.40
C PHE A 150 -2.42 4.15 7.60
N LEU A 151 -2.81 3.16 8.41
CA LEU A 151 -4.18 3.04 8.92
C LEU A 151 -4.32 3.89 10.21
N PRO A 152 -5.51 4.47 10.47
CA PRO A 152 -5.81 5.19 11.70
C PRO A 152 -5.70 4.29 12.93
#